data_AF-A0A8W8J8E8-F1
#
_entry.id   AF-A0A8W8J8E8-F1
#
_cell.length_a   1.000
_cell.length_b   1.000
_cell.length_c   1.000
_cell.angle_alpha   90.00
_cell.angle_beta   90.00
_cell.angle_gamma   90.00
#
_symmetry.space_group_name_H-M   'P 1'
#
loop_
_entity.id
_entity.type
_entity.pdbx_description
1 polymer ?
#
loop_
_entity_poly.entity_id
_entity_poly.type
_entity_poly.pdbx_seq_one_letter_code
_entity_poly.pdbx_strand_id
1 'polypeptide(L)'
;EIFSFYLSKLLGIDNVPPSSLHLVNTIDDRWRTVTGEIANSKWADDKVVIFTQFVEGLKPSYIPVEFRGEDRKLHPKQDLMNSKGPEDLCDLVQWSDLIIFDYLTANLDRVVNNMFNKQWNPNMMNTPAHNLERTSNGRLIFLDNESGLFHGYRLLDKYASYHRTLLDSLCVFRNSTARAIERLHHSGSVGEELNKMFSQNEELYNHIPRLPQKNAKILQQRIADVYEQIQTCKKQYV
;
A
#
# COMPACT_ATOMS: atom_id res chain seq x y z
N GLU A 1 8.69 3.62 -3.82
CA GLU A 1 8.85 2.23 -3.34
C GLU A 1 9.35 2.20 -1.91
N ILE A 2 10.58 2.65 -1.64
CA ILE A 2 11.22 2.50 -0.33
C ILE A 2 10.45 3.15 0.83
N PHE A 3 9.91 4.35 0.66
CA PHE A 3 9.08 5.00 1.69
C PHE A 3 7.75 4.27 1.91
N SER A 4 7.18 3.66 0.87
CA SER A 4 5.97 2.83 0.98
C SER A 4 6.27 1.57 1.81
N PHE A 5 7.42 0.94 1.59
CA PHE A 5 7.91 -0.18 2.40
C PHE A 5 8.07 0.20 3.89
N TYR A 6 8.77 1.31 4.19
CA TYR A 6 8.92 1.73 5.60
C TYR A 6 7.60 2.17 6.25
N LEU A 7 6.68 2.76 5.48
CA LEU A 7 5.34 3.05 5.99
C LEU A 7 4.57 1.76 6.33
N SER A 8 4.69 0.71 5.52
CA SER A 8 4.03 -0.57 5.82
C SER A 8 4.54 -1.16 7.13
N LYS A 9 5.84 -1.01 7.43
CA LYS A 9 6.43 -1.39 8.71
C LYS A 9 5.89 -0.58 9.89
N LEU A 10 5.74 0.74 9.76
CA LEU A 10 5.09 1.55 10.80
C LEU A 10 3.64 1.15 11.07
N LEU A 11 2.95 0.64 10.05
CA LEU A 11 1.55 0.19 10.11
C LEU A 11 1.40 -1.27 10.57
N GLY A 12 2.48 -2.05 10.61
CA GLY A 12 2.42 -3.48 10.85
C GLY A 12 1.74 -4.26 9.70
N ILE A 13 1.86 -3.74 8.47
CA ILE A 13 1.36 -4.38 7.24
C ILE A 13 2.55 -5.08 6.56
N ASP A 14 2.58 -6.41 6.66
CA ASP A 14 3.67 -7.19 6.07
C ASP A 14 3.42 -7.61 4.62
N ASN A 15 2.32 -7.16 4.00
CA ASN A 15 1.96 -7.50 2.62
C ASN A 15 2.86 -6.83 1.57
N VAL A 16 3.67 -5.84 1.94
CA VAL A 16 4.67 -5.22 1.05
C VAL A 16 5.98 -6.01 1.14
N PRO A 17 6.54 -6.50 0.01
CA PRO A 17 7.81 -7.20 0.06
C PRO A 17 8.94 -6.33 0.63
N PRO A 18 9.95 -6.94 1.28
CA PRO A 18 11.17 -6.24 1.68
C PRO A 18 11.80 -5.48 0.51
N SER A 19 12.17 -4.23 0.77
CA SER A 19 12.90 -3.38 -0.19
C SER A 19 14.10 -2.74 0.48
N SER A 20 15.18 -2.56 -0.28
CA SER A 20 16.42 -1.93 0.18
C SER A 20 17.08 -1.09 -0.92
N LEU A 21 17.86 -0.09 -0.53
CA LEU A 21 18.66 0.71 -1.45
C LEU A 21 19.96 0.00 -1.83
N HIS A 22 20.32 0.08 -3.11
CA HIS A 22 21.60 -0.42 -3.62
C HIS A 22 22.24 0.58 -4.59
N LEU A 23 23.57 0.59 -4.65
CA LEU A 23 24.30 1.25 -5.73
C LEU A 23 24.52 0.26 -6.86
N VAL A 24 24.29 0.73 -8.08
CA VAL A 24 24.78 0.06 -9.29
C VAL A 24 26.30 0.13 -9.28
N ASN A 25 26.95 -1.03 -9.29
CA ASN A 25 28.40 -1.15 -9.34
C ASN A 25 28.76 -2.36 -10.20
N THR A 26 29.05 -2.12 -11.48
CA THR A 26 29.35 -3.17 -12.46
C THR A 26 30.56 -4.07 -12.12
N ILE A 27 31.39 -3.66 -11.17
CA ILE A 27 32.57 -4.40 -10.72
C ILE A 27 32.23 -5.41 -9.61
N ASP A 28 31.19 -5.14 -8.80
CA ASP A 28 30.78 -6.03 -7.71
C ASP A 28 30.20 -7.35 -8.23
N ASP A 29 30.41 -8.44 -7.50
CA ASP A 29 29.93 -9.79 -7.86
C ASP A 29 28.42 -9.85 -8.06
N ARG A 30 27.64 -9.00 -7.36
CA ARG A 30 26.17 -8.90 -7.51
C ARG A 30 25.74 -8.44 -8.90
N TRP A 31 26.55 -7.64 -9.57
CA TRP A 31 26.23 -6.99 -10.84
C TRP A 31 27.03 -7.56 -12.01
N ARG A 32 28.19 -8.17 -11.75
CA ARG A 32 29.10 -8.68 -12.78
C ARG A 32 28.43 -9.67 -13.74
N THR A 33 27.47 -10.46 -13.25
CA THR A 33 26.74 -11.46 -14.05
C THR A 33 25.63 -10.87 -14.93
N VAL A 34 25.29 -9.59 -14.77
CA VAL A 34 24.21 -8.90 -15.49
C VAL A 34 24.66 -7.59 -16.14
N THR A 35 25.96 -7.45 -16.42
CA THR A 35 26.56 -6.23 -16.96
C THR A 35 26.03 -5.84 -18.34
N GLY A 36 25.67 -6.82 -19.18
CA GLY A 36 25.05 -6.57 -20.47
C GLY A 36 23.65 -5.94 -20.32
N GLU A 37 22.86 -6.45 -19.38
CA GLU A 37 21.54 -5.93 -19.04
C GLU A 37 21.63 -4.51 -18.49
N ILE A 38 22.56 -4.25 -17.55
CA ILE A 38 22.82 -2.90 -17.02
C ILE A 38 23.12 -1.91 -18.15
N ALA A 39 24.00 -2.28 -19.09
CA ALA A 39 24.36 -1.44 -20.23
C ALA A 39 23.14 -1.13 -21.12
N ASN A 40 22.28 -2.12 -21.35
CA ASN A 40 21.04 -1.95 -22.13
C ASN A 40 19.99 -1.10 -21.39
N SER A 41 19.92 -1.20 -20.06
CA SER A 41 19.06 -0.38 -19.20
C SER A 41 19.53 1.07 -19.05
N LYS A 42 20.73 1.40 -19.57
CA LYS A 42 21.38 2.71 -19.43
C LYS A 42 21.55 3.15 -17.98
N TRP A 43 21.70 2.18 -17.08
CA TRP A 43 22.02 2.46 -15.69
C TRP A 43 23.51 2.79 -15.62
N ALA A 44 23.82 3.96 -15.04
CA ALA A 44 25.20 4.32 -14.75
C ALA A 44 25.63 3.72 -13.41
N ASP A 45 26.93 3.48 -13.25
CA ASP A 45 27.51 3.21 -11.94
C ASP A 45 27.18 4.36 -10.96
N ASP A 46 27.18 4.02 -9.67
CA ASP A 46 26.81 4.89 -8.54
C ASP A 46 25.36 5.38 -8.53
N LYS A 47 24.52 4.88 -9.45
CA LYS A 47 23.07 5.13 -9.36
C LYS A 47 22.46 4.33 -8.23
N VAL A 48 21.68 5.01 -7.40
CA VAL A 48 20.84 4.35 -6.39
C VAL A 48 19.65 3.72 -7.08
N VAL A 49 19.46 2.44 -6.83
CA VAL A 49 18.30 1.65 -7.22
C VAL A 49 17.65 1.03 -5.99
N ILE A 50 16.41 0.59 -6.15
CA ILE A 50 15.67 -0.11 -5.10
C ILE A 50 15.57 -1.57 -5.52
N PHE A 51 16.06 -2.47 -4.69
CA PHE A 51 15.78 -3.90 -4.85
C PHE A 51 14.59 -4.25 -4.00
N THR A 52 13.62 -4.92 -4.62
CA THR A 52 12.46 -5.48 -3.92
C THR A 52 12.56 -6.99 -4.01
N GLN A 53 12.33 -7.68 -2.89
CA GLN A 53 12.43 -9.13 -2.82
C GLN A 53 11.51 -9.77 -3.85
N PHE A 54 12.06 -10.67 -4.67
CA PHE A 54 11.29 -11.48 -5.59
C PHE A 54 10.44 -12.50 -4.82
N VAL A 55 9.17 -12.65 -5.21
CA VAL A 55 8.24 -13.60 -4.61
C VAL A 55 7.74 -14.54 -5.71
N GLU A 56 7.99 -15.84 -5.52
CA GLU A 56 7.63 -16.87 -6.49
C GLU A 56 6.16 -17.31 -6.41
N GLY A 57 5.65 -17.86 -7.50
CA GLY A 57 4.36 -18.55 -7.53
C GLY A 57 3.14 -17.63 -7.31
N LEU A 58 3.29 -16.35 -7.65
CA LEU A 58 2.24 -15.35 -7.55
C LEU A 58 1.13 -15.57 -8.58
N LYS A 59 -0.11 -15.30 -8.17
CA LYS A 59 -1.30 -15.33 -9.02
C LYS A 59 -2.10 -14.04 -8.88
N PRO A 60 -2.73 -13.55 -9.98
CA PRO A 60 -3.49 -12.31 -9.94
C PRO A 60 -4.60 -12.33 -8.89
N SER A 61 -4.77 -11.22 -8.17
CA SER A 61 -5.82 -11.08 -7.16
C SER A 61 -7.02 -10.30 -7.69
N TYR A 62 -8.22 -10.85 -7.50
CA TYR A 62 -9.46 -10.23 -7.93
C TYR A 62 -10.10 -9.45 -6.78
N ILE A 63 -10.62 -8.25 -7.09
CA ILE A 63 -11.30 -7.39 -6.12
C ILE A 63 -12.49 -8.17 -5.51
N PRO A 64 -12.65 -8.26 -4.18
CA PRO A 64 -13.78 -8.92 -3.55
C PRO A 64 -15.11 -8.26 -3.91
N VAL A 65 -16.19 -9.05 -3.93
CA VAL A 65 -17.53 -8.56 -4.32
C VAL A 65 -18.01 -7.40 -3.45
N GLU A 66 -17.58 -7.39 -2.19
CA GLU A 66 -17.80 -6.34 -1.19
C GLU A 66 -17.30 -4.97 -1.63
N PHE A 67 -16.37 -4.91 -2.58
CA PHE A 67 -15.74 -3.68 -3.08
C PHE A 67 -16.05 -3.35 -4.55
N ARG A 68 -16.81 -4.20 -5.27
CA ARG A 68 -17.11 -3.99 -6.71
C ARG A 68 -18.29 -3.06 -6.97
N GLY A 69 -19.29 -3.10 -6.08
CA GLY A 69 -20.57 -2.38 -6.22
C GLY A 69 -20.50 -0.90 -5.84
N GLU A 70 -21.61 -0.18 -6.08
CA GLU A 70 -21.80 1.17 -5.55
C GLU A 70 -22.16 1.14 -4.06
N ASP A 71 -22.77 0.05 -3.60
CA ASP A 71 -23.12 -0.23 -2.20
C ASP A 71 -21.98 -0.88 -1.42
N ARG A 72 -20.74 -0.75 -1.91
CA ARG A 72 -19.54 -1.37 -1.34
C ARG A 72 -19.41 -1.14 0.17
N LYS A 73 -19.33 -2.23 0.93
CA LYS A 73 -19.31 -2.22 2.41
C LYS A 73 -18.64 -3.47 2.92
N LEU A 74 -17.60 -3.31 3.73
CA LEU A 74 -17.03 -4.33 4.58
C LEU A 74 -17.37 -4.01 6.05
N HIS A 75 -18.58 -4.35 6.47
CA HIS A 75 -19.08 -4.08 7.82
C HIS A 75 -19.27 -5.39 8.60
N PRO A 76 -19.12 -5.40 9.93
CA PRO A 76 -19.25 -6.59 10.76
C PRO A 76 -20.74 -6.96 10.95
N LYS A 77 -21.42 -7.37 9.88
CA LYS A 77 -22.81 -7.86 9.94
C LYS A 77 -22.84 -9.36 10.19
N GLN A 78 -23.91 -9.82 10.86
CA GLN A 78 -24.15 -11.25 11.12
C GLN A 78 -24.08 -12.08 9.83
N ASP A 79 -24.63 -11.56 8.73
CA ASP A 79 -24.63 -12.24 7.43
C ASP A 79 -23.21 -12.45 6.87
N LEU A 80 -22.30 -11.49 7.07
CA LEU A 80 -20.90 -11.64 6.66
C LEU A 80 -20.21 -12.77 7.46
N MET A 81 -20.45 -12.82 8.77
CA MET A 81 -19.88 -13.83 9.66
C MET A 81 -20.47 -15.22 9.43
N ASN A 82 -21.74 -15.32 9.04
CA ASN A 82 -22.43 -16.58 8.80
C ASN A 82 -22.18 -17.14 7.39
N SER A 83 -21.90 -16.28 6.41
CA SER A 83 -21.73 -16.68 5.00
C SER A 83 -20.29 -16.95 4.60
N LYS A 84 -19.30 -16.59 5.42
CA LYS A 84 -17.88 -16.69 5.07
C LYS A 84 -17.10 -17.57 6.03
N GLY A 85 -16.20 -18.37 5.47
CA GLY A 85 -15.24 -19.14 6.26
C GLY A 85 -14.14 -18.25 6.85
N PRO A 86 -13.35 -18.78 7.81
CA PRO A 86 -12.20 -18.06 8.37
C PRO A 86 -11.18 -17.59 7.33
N GLU A 87 -10.99 -18.34 6.24
CA GLU A 87 -10.08 -17.97 5.15
C GLU A 87 -10.57 -16.75 4.37
N ASP A 88 -11.86 -16.70 4.05
CA ASP A 88 -12.49 -15.56 3.37
C ASP A 88 -12.46 -14.30 4.23
N LEU A 89 -12.66 -14.44 5.55
CA LEU A 89 -12.55 -13.33 6.49
C LEU A 89 -11.10 -12.84 6.59
N CYS A 90 -10.13 -13.76 6.66
CA CYS A 90 -8.71 -13.40 6.60
C CYS A 90 -8.38 -12.66 5.30
N ASP A 91 -8.98 -13.06 4.17
CA ASP A 91 -8.79 -12.37 2.90
C ASP A 91 -9.33 -10.93 2.96
N LEU A 92 -10.57 -10.75 3.40
CA LEU A 92 -11.19 -9.43 3.51
C LEU A 92 -10.42 -8.50 4.46
N VAL A 93 -9.81 -9.03 5.52
CA VAL A 93 -8.93 -8.25 6.39
C VAL A 93 -7.66 -7.80 5.66
N GLN A 94 -7.07 -8.63 4.80
CA GLN A 94 -5.93 -8.21 3.97
C GLN A 94 -6.34 -7.13 2.94
N TRP A 95 -7.54 -7.21 2.38
CA TRP A 95 -8.08 -6.16 1.52
C TRP A 95 -8.36 -4.85 2.28
N SER A 96 -8.78 -4.93 3.54
CA SER A 96 -8.88 -3.75 4.41
C SER A 96 -7.51 -3.10 4.62
N ASP A 97 -6.47 -3.89 4.93
CA ASP A 97 -5.09 -3.37 5.03
C ASP A 97 -4.62 -2.73 3.71
N LEU A 98 -4.93 -3.35 2.56
CA LEU A 98 -4.64 -2.81 1.23
C LEU A 98 -5.29 -1.44 1.02
N ILE A 99 -6.61 -1.33 1.27
CA ILE A 99 -7.35 -0.09 1.06
C ILE A 99 -6.81 1.02 1.96
N ILE A 100 -6.47 0.72 3.22
CA ILE A 100 -5.84 1.68 4.13
C ILE A 100 -4.47 2.09 3.59
N PHE A 101 -3.66 1.13 3.16
CA PHE A 101 -2.32 1.42 2.66
C PHE A 101 -2.34 2.26 1.38
N ASP A 102 -3.18 1.89 0.41
CA ASP A 102 -3.37 2.62 -0.84
C ASP A 102 -3.99 4.00 -0.57
N TYR A 103 -4.91 4.10 0.40
CA TYR A 103 -5.39 5.40 0.87
C TYR A 103 -4.22 6.24 1.38
N LEU A 104 -3.47 5.79 2.38
CA LEU A 104 -2.40 6.58 2.98
C LEU A 104 -1.32 6.98 1.96
N THR A 105 -0.94 6.08 1.07
CA THR A 105 0.06 6.34 0.03
C THR A 105 -0.48 7.08 -1.20
N ALA A 106 -1.81 7.18 -1.33
CA ALA A 106 -2.48 7.58 -2.56
C ALA A 106 -2.05 6.75 -3.78
N ASN A 107 -1.93 5.42 -3.60
CA ASN A 107 -1.64 4.52 -4.71
C ASN A 107 -2.86 4.40 -5.62
N LEU A 108 -2.69 4.83 -6.87
CA LEU A 108 -3.77 4.86 -7.85
C LEU A 108 -3.86 3.57 -8.65
N ASP A 109 -2.78 2.81 -8.75
CA ASP A 109 -2.58 1.79 -9.77
C ASP A 109 -3.09 0.41 -9.35
N ARG A 110 -4.16 0.40 -8.54
CA ARG A 110 -4.85 -0.80 -8.08
C ARG A 110 -6.36 -0.61 -8.18
N VAL A 111 -7.08 -0.76 -7.07
CA VAL A 111 -8.55 -0.67 -7.03
C VAL A 111 -9.06 0.66 -7.56
N VAL A 112 -8.37 1.77 -7.26
CA VAL A 112 -8.72 3.11 -7.79
C VAL A 112 -8.64 3.15 -9.31
N ASN A 113 -7.63 2.52 -9.93
CA ASN A 113 -7.52 2.42 -11.38
C ASN A 113 -8.68 1.62 -11.98
N ASN A 114 -9.05 0.48 -11.38
CA ASN A 114 -10.23 -0.29 -11.82
C ASN A 114 -11.51 0.55 -11.72
N MET A 115 -11.70 1.28 -10.62
CA MET A 115 -12.86 2.15 -10.40
C MET A 115 -12.91 3.31 -11.39
N PHE A 116 -11.77 3.96 -11.65
CA PHE A 116 -11.70 5.05 -12.63
C PHE A 116 -12.00 4.55 -14.05
N ASN A 117 -11.48 3.39 -14.44
CA ASN A 117 -11.69 2.85 -15.79
C ASN A 117 -13.08 2.20 -15.98
N LYS A 118 -13.84 1.98 -14.90
CA LYS A 118 -15.23 1.47 -14.97
C LYS A 118 -16.13 2.31 -15.87
N GLN A 119 -15.85 3.62 -15.98
CA GLN A 119 -16.59 4.52 -16.86
C GLN A 119 -16.47 4.16 -18.35
N TRP A 120 -15.38 3.50 -18.75
CA TRP A 120 -15.11 3.09 -20.14
C TRP A 120 -15.37 1.60 -20.36
N ASN A 121 -15.18 0.77 -19.33
CA ASN A 121 -15.45 -0.65 -19.38
C ASN A 121 -16.20 -1.10 -18.10
N PRO A 122 -17.49 -1.46 -18.19
CA PRO A 122 -18.29 -1.81 -17.01
C PRO A 122 -17.77 -3.07 -16.28
N ASN A 123 -16.98 -3.91 -16.97
CA ASN A 123 -16.39 -5.12 -16.41
C ASN A 123 -15.05 -4.89 -15.69
N MET A 124 -14.54 -3.65 -15.59
CA MET A 124 -13.24 -3.37 -14.94
C MET A 124 -13.16 -3.83 -13.49
N MET A 125 -14.28 -3.89 -12.76
CA MET A 125 -14.27 -4.39 -11.38
C MET A 125 -14.21 -5.93 -11.28
N ASN A 126 -14.38 -6.64 -12.41
CA ASN A 126 -14.26 -8.09 -12.50
C ASN A 126 -12.88 -8.55 -13.02
N THR A 127 -12.02 -7.62 -13.41
CA THR A 127 -10.63 -7.93 -13.75
C THR A 127 -9.78 -7.97 -12.47
N PRO A 128 -8.60 -8.62 -12.49
CA PRO A 128 -7.65 -8.49 -11.40
C PRO A 128 -7.33 -7.03 -11.10
N ALA A 129 -7.00 -6.74 -9.85
CA ALA A 129 -6.39 -5.46 -9.49
C ALA A 129 -4.94 -5.49 -9.98
N HIS A 130 -4.53 -4.44 -10.68
CA HIS A 130 -3.15 -4.32 -11.14
C HIS A 130 -2.18 -4.27 -9.95
N ASN A 131 -0.94 -4.75 -10.12
CA ASN A 131 0.10 -4.70 -9.10
C ASN A 131 -0.30 -5.29 -7.73
N LEU A 132 -1.24 -6.24 -7.75
CA LEU A 132 -1.74 -6.96 -6.58
C LEU A 132 -1.84 -8.45 -6.87
N GLU A 133 -0.99 -9.19 -6.22
CA GLU A 133 -0.84 -10.62 -6.45
C GLU A 133 -1.12 -11.40 -5.16
N ARG A 134 -1.25 -12.72 -5.29
CA ARG A 134 -1.49 -13.62 -4.19
C ARG A 134 -0.57 -14.83 -4.24
N THR A 135 -0.04 -15.21 -3.09
CA THR A 135 0.73 -16.44 -2.92
C THR A 135 -0.19 -17.68 -2.89
N SER A 136 0.40 -18.87 -2.99
CA SER A 136 -0.34 -20.14 -2.88
C SER A 136 -1.07 -20.33 -1.54
N ASN A 137 -0.57 -19.73 -0.45
CA ASN A 137 -1.19 -19.78 0.88
C ASN A 137 -2.20 -18.65 1.14
N GLY A 138 -2.61 -17.90 0.11
CA GLY A 138 -3.67 -16.92 0.22
C GLY A 138 -3.23 -15.53 0.72
N ARG A 139 -1.94 -15.27 0.88
CA ARG A 139 -1.44 -13.94 1.28
C ARG A 139 -1.42 -12.99 0.09
N LEU A 140 -1.97 -11.79 0.26
CA LEU A 140 -1.85 -10.71 -0.72
C LEU A 140 -0.45 -10.10 -0.69
N ILE A 141 0.08 -9.77 -1.86
CA ILE A 141 1.38 -9.13 -2.04
C ILE A 141 1.18 -7.82 -2.79
N PHE A 142 1.59 -6.73 -2.15
CA PHE A 142 1.42 -5.37 -2.62
C PHE A 142 2.67 -4.97 -3.42
N LEU A 143 2.62 -5.14 -4.74
CA LEU A 143 3.74 -4.86 -5.64
C LEU A 143 3.70 -3.43 -6.19
N ASP A 144 4.85 -2.92 -6.61
CA ASP A 144 4.95 -1.65 -7.34
C ASP A 144 4.19 -0.50 -6.66
N ASN A 145 4.73 -0.11 -5.51
CA ASN A 145 4.24 1.00 -4.69
C ASN A 145 5.06 2.27 -5.00
N GLU A 146 5.58 2.39 -6.22
CA GLU A 146 6.64 3.34 -6.54
C GLU A 146 6.15 4.79 -6.52
N SER A 147 4.92 4.98 -6.97
CA SER A 147 4.23 6.26 -7.07
C SER A 147 3.68 6.77 -5.73
N GLY A 148 3.63 5.92 -4.70
CA GLY A 148 3.05 6.23 -3.40
C GLY A 148 3.79 7.37 -2.68
N LEU A 149 3.07 8.13 -1.85
CA LEU A 149 3.56 9.24 -1.00
C LEU A 149 4.17 10.45 -1.73
N PHE A 150 4.36 10.36 -3.04
CA PHE A 150 4.94 11.41 -3.87
C PHE A 150 4.06 11.70 -5.07
N HIS A 151 4.18 10.90 -6.14
CA HIS A 151 3.42 11.14 -7.36
C HIS A 151 1.91 11.03 -7.12
N GLY A 152 1.47 10.01 -6.36
CA GLY A 152 0.08 9.85 -5.96
C GLY A 152 -0.50 11.08 -5.25
N TYR A 153 0.29 11.74 -4.38
CA TYR A 153 -0.14 12.96 -3.70
C TYR A 153 -0.34 14.16 -4.64
N ARG A 154 0.36 14.21 -5.78
CA ARG A 154 0.16 15.28 -6.79
C ARG A 154 -1.15 15.12 -7.54
N LEU A 155 -1.79 13.96 -7.45
CA LEU A 155 -2.99 13.60 -8.20
C LEU A 155 -4.24 13.54 -7.32
N LEU A 156 -4.13 13.91 -6.03
CA LEU A 156 -5.24 13.83 -5.08
C LEU A 156 -6.48 14.62 -5.52
N ASP A 157 -6.32 15.80 -6.13
CA ASP A 157 -7.45 16.61 -6.60
C ASP A 157 -8.38 15.83 -7.54
N LYS A 158 -7.82 14.90 -8.32
CA LYS A 158 -8.58 14.08 -9.27
C LYS A 158 -9.06 12.76 -8.67
N TYR A 159 -8.28 12.14 -7.79
CA TYR A 159 -8.53 10.74 -7.38
C TYR A 159 -8.89 10.55 -5.90
N ALA A 160 -8.84 11.60 -5.07
CA ALA A 160 -9.11 11.49 -3.64
C ALA A 160 -10.51 10.97 -3.33
N SER A 161 -11.51 11.29 -4.16
CA SER A 161 -12.89 10.81 -3.99
C SER A 161 -12.96 9.27 -4.07
N TYR A 162 -12.30 8.64 -5.05
CA TYR A 162 -12.25 7.18 -5.18
C TYR A 162 -11.62 6.51 -3.96
N HIS A 163 -10.50 7.05 -3.49
CA HIS A 163 -9.86 6.62 -2.25
C HIS A 163 -10.80 6.75 -1.04
N ARG A 164 -11.48 7.89 -0.92
CA ARG A 164 -12.39 8.15 0.19
C ARG A 164 -13.58 7.18 0.18
N THR A 165 -14.19 6.92 -0.99
CA THR A 165 -15.27 5.94 -1.12
C THR A 165 -14.85 4.52 -0.69
N LEU A 166 -13.60 4.12 -0.98
CA LEU A 166 -13.09 2.84 -0.48
C LEU A 166 -12.87 2.85 1.03
N LEU A 167 -12.28 3.92 1.58
CA LEU A 167 -12.07 4.04 3.03
C LEU A 167 -13.40 4.02 3.80
N ASP A 168 -14.39 4.79 3.34
CA ASP A 168 -15.72 4.88 3.96
C ASP A 168 -16.48 3.55 3.97
N SER A 169 -16.10 2.63 3.08
CA SER A 169 -16.68 1.28 3.02
C SER A 169 -16.18 0.34 4.13
N LEU A 170 -15.12 0.71 4.86
CA LEU A 170 -14.48 -0.17 5.84
C LEU A 170 -15.06 0.03 7.24
N CYS A 171 -15.51 -1.05 7.86
CA CYS A 171 -15.71 -1.16 9.31
C CYS A 171 -15.15 -2.47 9.91
N VAL A 172 -14.30 -3.17 9.17
CA VAL A 172 -13.50 -4.31 9.66
C VAL A 172 -12.04 -3.97 9.44
N PHE A 173 -11.24 -4.04 10.50
CA PHE A 173 -9.85 -3.65 10.50
C PHE A 173 -9.00 -4.73 11.18
N ARG A 174 -7.79 -4.98 10.67
CA ARG A 174 -6.82 -5.75 11.45
C ARG A 174 -6.48 -5.00 12.73
N ASN A 175 -6.49 -5.68 13.86
CA ASN A 175 -6.24 -5.08 15.17
C ASN A 175 -4.88 -4.34 15.22
N SER A 176 -3.80 -4.97 14.73
CA SER A 176 -2.47 -4.34 14.68
C SER A 176 -2.46 -3.06 13.85
N THR A 177 -3.06 -3.08 12.66
CA THR A 177 -3.17 -1.91 11.78
C THR A 177 -3.96 -0.79 12.45
N ALA A 178 -5.11 -1.09 13.05
CA ALA A 178 -5.93 -0.09 13.74
C ALA A 178 -5.19 0.56 14.93
N ARG A 179 -4.46 -0.24 15.72
CA ARG A 179 -3.60 0.27 16.81
C ARG A 179 -2.46 1.13 16.29
N ALA A 180 -1.84 0.75 15.17
CA ALA A 180 -0.78 1.54 14.55
C ALA A 180 -1.30 2.89 14.07
N ILE A 181 -2.48 2.92 13.43
CA ILE A 181 -3.15 4.17 13.02
C ILE A 181 -3.44 5.06 14.23
N GLU A 182 -4.04 4.51 15.29
CA GLU A 182 -4.33 5.25 16.53
C GLU A 182 -3.07 5.83 17.17
N ARG A 183 -1.99 5.04 17.24
CA ARG A 183 -0.68 5.49 17.72
C ARG A 183 -0.12 6.64 16.88
N LEU A 184 -0.09 6.48 15.56
CA LEU A 184 0.44 7.48 14.62
C LEU A 184 -0.40 8.76 14.63
N HIS A 185 -1.73 8.65 14.73
CA HIS A 185 -2.63 9.78 14.88
C HIS A 185 -2.29 10.58 16.15
N HIS A 186 -2.21 9.92 17.31
CA HIS A 186 -1.90 10.61 18.57
C HIS A 186 -0.49 11.18 18.63
N SER A 187 0.48 10.57 17.94
CA SER A 187 1.84 11.09 17.87
C SER A 187 1.94 12.42 17.12
N GLY A 188 1.09 12.64 16.11
CA GLY A 188 1.20 13.78 15.20
C GLY A 188 2.51 13.84 14.38
N SER A 189 3.32 12.77 14.40
CA SER A 189 4.72 12.78 13.93
C SER A 189 5.02 11.73 12.85
N VAL A 190 4.02 11.27 12.08
CA VAL A 190 4.22 10.16 11.11
C VAL A 190 5.35 10.42 10.12
N GLY A 191 5.53 11.66 9.66
CA GLY A 191 6.61 12.00 8.73
C GLY A 191 8.01 11.93 9.36
N GLU A 192 8.14 12.31 10.63
CA GLU A 192 9.39 12.21 11.37
C GLU A 192 9.72 10.75 11.69
N GLU A 193 8.73 9.98 12.13
CA GLU A 193 8.87 8.54 12.36
C GLU A 193 9.27 7.78 11.10
N LEU A 194 8.66 8.09 9.96
CA LEU A 194 8.98 7.47 8.68
C LEU A 194 10.39 7.82 8.22
N ASN A 195 10.78 9.09 8.30
CA ASN A 195 12.14 9.51 7.98
C ASN A 195 13.18 8.90 8.91
N LYS A 196 12.87 8.81 10.22
CA LYS A 196 13.72 8.17 11.21
C LYS A 196 13.91 6.69 10.90
N MET A 197 12.81 5.96 10.69
CA MET A 197 12.85 4.54 10.35
C MET A 197 13.67 4.30 9.08
N PHE A 198 13.43 5.08 8.02
CA PHE A 198 14.23 5.03 6.79
C PHE A 198 15.73 5.25 7.06
N SER A 199 16.09 6.32 7.77
CA SER A 199 17.51 6.65 8.04
C SER A 199 18.23 5.66 8.96
N GLN A 200 17.49 4.95 9.82
CA GLN A 200 18.06 3.99 10.76
C GLN A 200 18.27 2.60 10.14
N ASN A 201 17.58 2.29 9.05
CA ASN A 201 17.57 0.95 8.46
C ASN A 201 18.16 0.92 7.03
N GLU A 202 18.35 2.07 6.37
CA GLU A 202 19.01 2.14 5.07
C GLU A 202 20.41 2.74 5.17
N GLU A 203 21.43 1.99 4.76
CA GLU A 203 22.81 2.49 4.73
C GLU A 203 22.98 3.66 3.75
N LEU A 204 22.28 3.61 2.62
CA LEU A 204 22.36 4.62 1.57
C LEU A 204 21.37 5.78 1.76
N TYR A 205 20.79 5.95 2.95
CA TYR A 205 19.72 6.94 3.19
C TYR A 205 20.10 8.39 2.79
N ASN A 206 21.39 8.75 2.86
CA ASN A 206 21.89 10.08 2.48
C ASN A 206 21.96 10.31 0.96
N HIS A 207 21.80 9.26 0.13
CA HIS A 207 21.88 9.35 -1.32
C HIS A 207 20.53 9.68 -1.98
N ILE A 208 19.43 9.62 -1.23
CA ILE A 208 18.10 10.02 -1.72
C ILE A 208 17.45 11.05 -0.79
N PRO A 209 16.57 11.92 -1.30
CA PRO A 209 15.85 12.88 -0.46
C PRO A 209 14.96 12.19 0.58
N ARG A 210 14.88 12.80 1.77
CA ARG A 210 13.89 12.46 2.79
C ARG A 210 12.47 12.79 2.33
N LEU A 211 11.45 12.25 3.01
CA LEU A 211 10.06 12.64 2.78
C LEU A 211 9.89 14.15 3.03
N PRO A 212 9.47 14.94 2.02
CA PRO A 212 9.30 16.38 2.18
C PRO A 212 8.21 16.72 3.19
N GLN A 213 8.37 17.84 3.90
CA GLN A 213 7.42 18.26 4.94
C GLN A 213 5.99 18.45 4.39
N LYS A 214 5.84 18.88 3.14
CA LYS A 214 4.53 18.95 2.47
C LYS A 214 3.85 17.57 2.43
N ASN A 215 4.59 16.54 2.01
CA ASN A 215 4.06 15.19 1.88
C ASN A 215 3.83 14.56 3.26
N ALA A 216 4.69 14.84 4.24
CA ALA A 216 4.49 14.44 5.63
C ALA A 216 3.17 15.00 6.21
N LYS A 217 2.83 16.27 5.92
CA LYS A 217 1.55 16.87 6.34
C LYS A 217 0.35 16.19 5.69
N ILE A 218 0.44 15.86 4.39
CA ILE A 218 -0.60 15.11 3.68
C ILE A 218 -0.77 13.72 4.32
N LEU A 219 0.32 13.00 4.57
CA LEU A 219 0.27 11.69 5.21
C LEU A 219 -0.37 11.77 6.60
N GLN A 220 0.00 12.76 7.41
CA GLN A 220 -0.57 12.95 8.75
C GLN A 220 -2.07 13.23 8.70
N GLN A 221 -2.54 14.05 7.74
CA GLN A 221 -3.97 14.28 7.55
C GLN A 221 -4.67 12.97 7.16
N ARG A 222 -4.12 12.20 6.23
CA ARG A 222 -4.70 10.93 5.79
C ARG A 222 -4.73 9.88 6.90
N ILE A 223 -3.74 9.89 7.81
CA ILE A 223 -3.79 9.08 9.06
C ILE A 223 -4.97 9.49 9.93
N ALA A 224 -5.23 10.80 10.07
CA ALA A 224 -6.38 11.30 10.82
C ALA A 224 -7.71 10.87 10.19
N ASP A 225 -7.81 10.90 8.87
CA ASP A 225 -9.01 10.45 8.14
C ASP A 225 -9.29 8.95 8.36
N VAL A 226 -8.25 8.10 8.36
CA VAL A 226 -8.39 6.66 8.67
C VAL A 226 -8.76 6.45 10.14
N TYR A 227 -8.14 7.20 11.05
CA TYR A 227 -8.47 7.14 12.47
C TYR A 227 -9.93 7.52 12.73
N GLU A 228 -10.43 8.58 12.09
CA GLU A 228 -11.83 8.99 12.18
C GLU A 228 -12.79 7.90 11.70
N GLN A 229 -12.46 7.22 10.59
CA GLN A 229 -13.25 6.08 10.11
C GLN A 229 -13.28 4.95 11.15
N ILE A 230 -12.13 4.60 11.73
CA ILE A 230 -12.06 3.58 12.80
C ILE A 230 -12.94 3.97 13.99
N GLN A 231 -12.88 5.23 14.45
CA GLN A 231 -13.68 5.70 15.57
C GLN A 231 -15.19 5.71 15.25
N THR A 232 -15.56 6.05 14.03
CA THR A 232 -16.95 5.98 13.54
C THR A 232 -17.47 4.56 13.60
N CYS A 233 -16.70 3.60 13.08
CA CYS A 233 -17.07 2.19 13.13
C CYS A 233 -17.13 1.63 14.56
N LYS A 234 -16.20 2.02 15.45
CA LYS A 234 -16.27 1.67 16.88
C LYS A 234 -17.60 2.12 17.48
N LYS A 235 -17.98 3.39 17.32
CA LYS A 235 -19.26 3.91 17.84
C LYS A 235 -20.50 3.21 17.28
N GLN A 236 -20.42 2.68 16.06
CA GLN A 236 -21.55 2.07 15.38
C GLN A 236 -21.70 0.57 15.69
N TYR A 237 -20.61 -0.15 15.95
CA TYR A 237 -20.61 -1.62 16.02
C TYR A 237 -20.01 -2.20 17.32
N VAL A 238 -19.47 -1.37 18.21
CA VAL A 238 -18.89 -1.75 19.51
C VAL A 238 -19.57 -0.96 20.62
#